data_AF-A0A3M8CWH9-F1
#
_entry.id   AF-A0A3M8CWH9-F1
#
_cell.length_a   1.000
_cell.length_b   1.000
_cell.length_c   1.000
_cell.angle_alpha   90.00
_cell.angle_beta   90.00
_cell.angle_gamma   90.00
#
_symmetry.space_group_name_H-M   'P 1'
#
loop_
_entity.id
_entity.type
_entity.pdbx_description
1 polymer ?
#
loop_
_entity_poly.entity_id
_entity_poly.type
_entity_poly.pdbx_seq_one_letter_code
_entity_poly.pdbx_strand_id
1 'polypeptide(L)'
;MKKPFVYACVLLMFSLAVLAACAIQKDETKSIAYDNPTHHFTLSLPLSWEGKYDIVESESKVSFVSKANIQAGGELFSISIWTKEKWATEGEELAAIIHLAKIGEDQTKVFTFATPTDVQYLPDDEQKKAEYANMASELEGIKATFALQKE
;
A
#
# COMPACT_ATOMS: atom_id res chain seq x y z
N MET A 1 -13.44 43.30 -48.96
CA MET A 1 -13.99 42.33 -47.98
C MET A 1 -13.04 41.13 -47.95
N LYS A 2 -11.97 41.11 -47.13
CA LYS A 2 -11.90 40.69 -45.71
C LYS A 2 -12.69 39.41 -45.41
N LYS A 3 -11.95 38.31 -45.13
CA LYS A 3 -12.23 37.15 -44.25
C LYS A 3 -11.95 35.75 -44.86
N PRO A 4 -10.69 35.41 -45.20
CA PRO A 4 -10.27 34.00 -45.11
C PRO A 4 -9.32 33.74 -43.94
N PHE A 5 -8.69 34.78 -43.37
CA PHE A 5 -7.65 34.64 -42.34
C PHE A 5 -8.17 34.27 -40.94
N VAL A 6 -9.47 34.47 -40.67
CA VAL A 6 -10.06 34.24 -39.33
C VAL A 6 -10.28 32.74 -39.07
N TYR A 7 -10.47 31.91 -40.10
CA TYR A 7 -10.79 30.49 -39.92
C TYR A 7 -9.55 29.63 -39.61
N ALA A 8 -8.36 30.04 -40.05
CA ALA A 8 -7.12 29.31 -39.78
C ALA A 8 -6.68 29.40 -38.31
N CYS A 9 -6.91 30.53 -37.63
CA CYS A 9 -6.61 30.68 -36.21
C CYS A 9 -7.63 29.99 -35.29
N VAL A 10 -8.89 29.85 -35.71
CA VAL A 10 -9.93 29.20 -34.89
C VAL A 10 -9.76 27.68 -34.87
N LEU A 11 -9.28 27.06 -35.95
CA LEU A 11 -9.02 25.62 -35.99
C LEU A 11 -7.75 25.21 -35.22
N LEU A 12 -6.73 26.08 -35.17
CA LEU A 12 -5.49 25.83 -34.43
C LEU A 12 -5.64 25.99 -32.90
N MET A 13 -6.65 26.75 -32.45
CA MET A 13 -6.98 26.85 -31.02
C MET A 13 -7.84 25.70 -30.50
N PHE A 14 -8.51 24.93 -31.35
CA PHE A 14 -9.25 23.74 -30.92
C PHE A 14 -8.36 22.51 -30.71
N SER A 15 -7.20 22.42 -31.37
CA SER A 15 -6.25 21.31 -31.18
C SER A 15 -5.42 21.43 -29.90
N LEU A 16 -5.23 22.64 -29.36
CA LEU A 16 -4.55 22.82 -28.07
C LEU A 16 -5.44 22.50 -26.86
N ALA A 17 -6.77 22.50 -27.03
CA ALA A 17 -7.71 22.20 -25.95
C ALA A 17 -7.82 20.70 -25.64
N VAL A 18 -7.40 19.80 -26.53
CA VAL A 18 -7.47 18.35 -26.30
C VAL A 18 -6.29 17.84 -25.46
N LEU A 19 -5.16 18.56 -25.39
CA LEU A 19 -4.00 18.16 -24.57
C LEU A 19 -4.17 18.46 -23.07
N ALA A 20 -5.14 19.30 -22.68
CA ALA A 20 -5.37 19.65 -21.27
C ALA A 20 -6.42 18.76 -20.56
N ALA A 21 -7.11 17.87 -21.28
CA ALA A 21 -8.20 17.06 -20.72
C ALA A 21 -7.74 15.71 -20.12
N CYS A 22 -6.46 15.35 -20.25
CA CYS A 22 -5.83 14.31 -19.43
C CYS A 22 -4.91 14.94 -18.36
N ALA A 23 -5.33 16.06 -17.77
CA ALA A 23 -4.97 16.29 -16.38
C ALA A 23 -5.71 15.21 -15.59
N ILE A 24 -5.04 14.08 -15.42
CA ILE A 24 -5.39 13.02 -14.47
C ILE A 24 -5.66 13.75 -13.17
N GLN A 25 -6.94 13.93 -12.83
CA GLN A 25 -7.34 14.28 -11.49
C GLN A 25 -6.90 13.08 -10.66
N LYS A 26 -5.72 13.23 -10.05
CA LYS A 26 -5.24 12.35 -9.01
C LYS A 26 -6.25 12.54 -7.89
N ASP A 27 -7.27 11.69 -7.90
CA ASP A 27 -8.25 11.60 -6.84
C ASP A 27 -7.43 11.57 -5.55
N GLU A 28 -7.60 12.57 -4.69
CA GLU A 28 -6.99 12.56 -3.37
C GLU A 28 -7.71 11.46 -2.60
N THR A 29 -7.28 10.21 -2.84
CA THR A 29 -7.82 9.04 -2.17
C THR A 29 -7.68 9.29 -0.69
N LYS A 30 -8.79 9.56 -0.02
CA LYS A 30 -8.81 9.80 1.42
C LYS A 30 -8.16 8.60 2.11
N SER A 31 -7.22 8.88 3.00
CA SER A 31 -6.42 7.87 3.69
C SER A 31 -6.41 8.08 5.20
N ILE A 32 -6.25 6.99 5.94
CA ILE A 32 -5.99 6.95 7.37
C ILE A 32 -4.47 6.92 7.55
N ALA A 33 -3.91 7.87 8.30
CA ALA A 33 -2.51 7.82 8.70
C ALA A 33 -2.32 6.78 9.81
N TYR A 34 -1.35 5.88 9.64
CA TYR A 34 -0.88 4.99 10.69
C TYR A 34 0.55 5.40 11.05
N ASP A 35 0.78 5.61 12.33
CA ASP A 35 2.09 5.91 12.91
C ASP A 35 2.48 4.77 13.87
N ASN A 36 3.65 4.18 13.65
CA ASN A 36 4.26 3.26 14.62
C ASN A 36 5.36 3.98 15.41
N PRO A 37 5.09 4.45 16.64
CA PRO A 37 6.05 5.21 17.42
C PRO A 37 7.22 4.34 17.94
N THR A 38 7.02 3.03 18.06
CA THR A 38 8.05 2.09 18.57
C THR A 38 9.17 1.88 17.55
N HIS A 39 8.82 1.87 16.27
CA HIS A 39 9.74 1.57 15.17
C HIS A 39 9.93 2.75 14.21
N HIS A 40 9.37 3.92 14.54
CA HIS A 40 9.55 5.19 13.83
C HIS A 40 9.24 5.12 12.34
N PHE A 41 8.12 4.50 11.97
CA PHE A 41 7.65 4.48 10.58
C PHE A 41 6.17 4.84 10.49
N THR A 42 5.75 5.21 9.29
CA THR A 42 4.35 5.50 8.97
C THR A 42 3.87 4.72 7.75
N LEU A 43 2.55 4.59 7.66
CA LEU A 43 1.82 4.11 6.50
C LEU A 43 0.61 4.99 6.23
N SER A 44 0.16 5.01 4.99
CA SER A 44 -1.13 5.55 4.59
C SER A 44 -2.04 4.38 4.21
N LEU A 45 -3.08 4.17 5.01
CA LEU A 45 -4.07 3.12 4.82
C LEU A 45 -5.30 3.68 4.09
N PRO A 46 -5.98 2.92 3.23
CA PRO A 46 -7.20 3.36 2.58
C PRO A 46 -8.28 3.71 3.61
N LEU A 47 -9.05 4.78 3.40
CA LEU A 47 -10.20 5.10 4.27
C LEU A 47 -11.24 3.96 4.28
N SER A 48 -11.31 3.16 3.21
CA SER A 48 -12.16 1.96 3.11
C SER A 48 -11.87 0.91 4.20
N TRP A 49 -10.72 0.99 4.88
CA TRP A 49 -10.32 0.10 5.97
C TRP A 49 -10.78 0.54 7.35
N GLU A 50 -11.38 1.74 7.49
CA GLU A 50 -11.81 2.26 8.78
C GLU A 50 -12.69 1.25 9.54
N GLY A 51 -12.25 0.84 10.73
CA GLY A 51 -12.97 -0.12 11.57
C GLY A 51 -12.92 -1.58 11.12
N LYS A 52 -12.21 -1.94 10.04
CA LYS A 52 -12.19 -3.30 9.46
C LYS A 52 -10.95 -4.14 9.81
N TYR A 53 -9.96 -3.55 10.44
CA TYR A 53 -8.73 -4.25 10.81
C TYR A 53 -8.36 -4.01 12.28
N ASP A 54 -7.55 -4.94 12.80
CA ASP A 54 -6.80 -4.83 14.04
C ASP A 54 -5.30 -4.82 13.74
N ILE A 55 -4.52 -4.24 14.65
CA ILE A 55 -3.06 -4.23 14.58
C ILE A 55 -2.54 -5.09 15.74
N VAL A 56 -1.67 -6.03 15.42
CA VAL A 56 -0.98 -6.89 16.39
C VAL A 56 0.51 -6.62 16.31
N GLU A 57 1.08 -6.07 17.37
CA GLU A 57 2.50 -5.69 17.42
C GLU A 57 3.29 -6.61 18.36
N SER A 58 4.52 -6.91 17.95
CA SER A 58 5.58 -7.51 18.75
C SER A 58 6.88 -6.75 18.51
N GLU A 59 7.94 -7.08 19.24
CA GLU A 59 9.25 -6.41 19.11
C GLU A 59 9.83 -6.44 17.69
N SER A 60 9.50 -7.46 16.89
CA SER A 60 10.10 -7.66 15.56
C SER A 60 9.07 -7.74 14.43
N LYS A 61 7.77 -7.50 14.72
CA LYS A 61 6.71 -7.64 13.72
C LYS A 61 5.49 -6.79 14.06
N VAL A 62 4.92 -6.16 13.04
CA VAL A 62 3.62 -5.47 13.08
C VAL A 62 2.71 -6.12 12.05
N SER A 63 1.61 -6.72 12.48
CA SER A 63 0.61 -7.37 11.62
C SER A 63 -0.68 -6.57 11.55
N PHE A 64 -1.24 -6.48 10.35
CA PHE A 64 -2.56 -5.92 10.10
C PHE A 64 -3.51 -7.07 9.79
N VAL A 65 -4.58 -7.21 10.56
CA VAL A 65 -5.47 -8.38 10.55
C VAL A 65 -6.91 -7.95 10.27
N SER A 66 -7.56 -8.56 9.29
CA SER A 66 -8.97 -8.37 8.98
C SER A 66 -9.85 -8.88 10.12
N LYS A 67 -10.65 -7.97 10.71
CA LYS A 67 -11.59 -8.28 11.80
C LYS A 67 -12.61 -9.33 11.41
N ALA A 68 -13.13 -9.22 10.19
CA ALA A 68 -14.13 -10.15 9.67
C ALA A 68 -13.58 -11.59 9.56
N ASN A 69 -12.27 -11.73 9.37
CA ASN A 69 -11.62 -13.01 9.06
C ASN A 69 -10.72 -13.56 10.17
N ILE A 70 -10.74 -12.99 11.37
CA ILE A 70 -9.84 -13.36 12.48
C ILE A 70 -9.89 -14.87 12.83
N GLN A 71 -11.03 -15.53 12.64
CA GLN A 71 -11.20 -16.97 12.90
C GLN A 71 -10.40 -17.86 11.94
N ALA A 72 -10.05 -17.35 10.76
CA ALA A 72 -9.26 -18.04 9.74
C ALA A 72 -7.81 -17.51 9.67
N GLY A 73 -7.35 -16.77 10.69
CA GLY A 73 -6.08 -16.05 10.69
C GLY A 73 -6.27 -14.59 10.32
N GLY A 74 -6.85 -14.32 9.15
CA GLY A 74 -7.24 -12.97 8.72
C GLY A 74 -6.09 -12.00 8.49
N GLU A 75 -4.83 -12.43 8.52
CA GLU A 75 -3.69 -11.54 8.30
C GLU A 75 -3.77 -10.96 6.88
N LEU A 76 -3.59 -9.65 6.73
CA LEU A 76 -3.60 -8.96 5.44
C LEU A 76 -2.17 -8.76 4.96
N PHE A 77 -1.33 -8.21 5.83
CA PHE A 77 0.10 -8.08 5.65
C PHE A 77 0.80 -7.92 7.00
N SER A 78 2.12 -8.05 6.98
CA SER A 78 2.95 -7.66 8.11
C SER A 78 4.20 -6.91 7.67
N ILE A 79 4.70 -6.09 8.59
CA ILE A 79 6.01 -5.47 8.53
C ILE A 79 6.90 -6.16 9.56
N SER A 80 7.96 -6.82 9.11
CA SER A 80 8.99 -7.38 9.99
C SER A 80 10.14 -6.39 10.13
N ILE A 81 10.68 -6.32 11.35
CA ILE A 81 11.78 -5.46 11.74
C ILE A 81 12.99 -6.36 12.03
N TRP A 82 14.01 -6.22 11.20
CA TRP A 82 15.23 -7.03 11.26
C TRP A 82 16.39 -6.17 11.74
N THR A 83 17.31 -6.75 12.51
CA THR A 83 18.65 -6.16 12.65
C THR A 83 19.39 -6.29 11.32
N LYS A 84 20.31 -5.37 11.02
CA LYS A 84 21.14 -5.47 9.80
C LYS A 84 21.92 -6.78 9.71
N GLU A 85 22.47 -7.23 10.83
CA GLU A 85 23.22 -8.48 10.90
C GLU A 85 22.36 -9.69 10.53
N LYS A 86 21.15 -9.78 11.10
CA LYS A 86 20.22 -10.87 10.80
C LYS A 86 19.73 -10.81 9.36
N TRP A 87 19.43 -9.61 8.87
CA TRP A 87 19.03 -9.41 7.47
C TRP A 87 20.13 -9.88 6.50
N ALA A 88 21.38 -9.52 6.74
CA ALA A 88 22.52 -9.89 5.90
C ALA A 88 22.81 -11.40 5.90
N THR A 89 22.46 -12.10 6.99
CA THR A 89 22.77 -13.53 7.15
C THR A 89 21.62 -14.43 6.68
N GLU A 90 20.38 -14.03 6.93
CA GLU A 90 19.19 -14.89 6.69
C GLU A 90 18.17 -14.22 5.77
N GLY A 91 18.06 -12.89 5.84
CA GLY A 91 16.96 -12.14 5.24
C GLY A 91 16.97 -12.14 3.71
N GLU A 92 18.15 -12.00 3.10
CA GLU A 92 18.28 -12.00 1.64
C GLU A 92 17.92 -13.35 1.01
N GLU A 93 18.35 -14.45 1.63
CA GLU A 93 17.97 -15.80 1.19
C GLU A 93 16.48 -16.05 1.38
N LEU A 94 15.94 -15.66 2.54
CA LEU A 94 14.51 -15.80 2.82
C LEU A 94 13.67 -15.01 1.82
N ALA A 95 14.06 -13.79 1.48
CA ALA A 95 13.37 -12.96 0.50
C ALA A 95 13.42 -13.51 -0.93
N ALA A 96 14.39 -14.37 -1.24
CA ALA A 96 14.44 -15.09 -2.51
C ALA A 96 13.47 -16.29 -2.55
N ILE A 97 13.10 -16.84 -1.38
CA ILE A 97 12.25 -18.04 -1.26
C ILE A 97 10.77 -17.65 -1.06
N ILE A 98 10.50 -16.64 -0.25
CA ILE A 98 9.15 -16.15 0.05
C ILE A 98 8.95 -14.74 -0.50
N HIS A 99 7.70 -14.32 -0.75
CA HIS A 99 7.36 -12.99 -1.24
C HIS A 99 7.52 -11.90 -0.16
N LEU A 100 8.75 -11.72 0.31
CA LEU A 100 9.17 -10.73 1.30
C LEU A 100 9.84 -9.56 0.58
N ALA A 101 9.25 -8.39 0.65
CA ALA A 101 9.79 -7.19 0.00
C ALA A 101 10.50 -6.30 1.04
N LYS A 102 11.77 -5.94 0.81
CA LYS A 102 12.41 -4.87 1.59
C LYS A 102 11.77 -3.53 1.23
N ILE A 103 11.23 -2.83 2.23
CA ILE A 103 10.49 -1.56 2.05
C ILE A 103 11.22 -0.35 2.65
N GLY A 104 12.20 -0.58 3.52
CA GLY A 104 13.00 0.48 4.10
C GLY A 104 14.15 -0.04 4.93
N GLU A 105 15.06 0.86 5.30
CA GLU A 105 16.21 0.58 6.15
C GLU A 105 16.67 1.88 6.81
N ASP A 106 17.01 1.81 8.10
CA ASP A 106 17.68 2.89 8.83
C ASP A 106 19.14 2.50 9.15
N GLN A 107 19.79 3.17 10.12
CA GLN A 107 21.18 2.84 10.49
C GLN A 107 21.33 1.47 11.15
N THR A 108 20.29 0.97 11.80
CA THR A 108 20.29 -0.21 12.67
C THR A 108 19.37 -1.34 12.20
N LYS A 109 18.30 -1.02 11.46
CA LYS A 109 17.22 -1.94 11.14
C LYS A 109 16.89 -1.99 9.65
N VAL A 110 16.39 -3.13 9.21
CA VAL A 110 15.77 -3.34 7.90
C VAL A 110 14.29 -3.66 8.09
N PHE A 111 13.44 -3.07 7.27
CA PHE A 111 12.00 -3.23 7.30
C PHE A 111 11.55 -3.99 6.06
N THR A 112 10.74 -5.01 6.26
CA THR A 112 10.25 -5.86 5.17
C THR A 112 8.75 -6.05 5.24
N PHE A 113 8.09 -6.04 4.08
CA PHE A 113 6.66 -6.28 3.90
C PHE A 113 6.43 -7.70 3.41
N ALA A 114 5.50 -8.42 4.03
CA ALA A 114 5.04 -9.72 3.56
C ALA A 114 3.52 -9.82 3.58
N THR A 115 2.98 -10.54 2.60
CA THR A 115 1.60 -11.03 2.61
C THR A 115 1.58 -12.50 3.03
N PRO A 116 0.49 -12.98 3.62
CA PRO A 116 0.32 -14.40 3.94
C PRO A 116 0.43 -15.29 2.71
N THR A 117 0.96 -16.50 2.90
CA THR A 117 1.04 -17.54 1.85
C THR A 117 -0.11 -18.54 1.91
N ASP A 118 -0.79 -18.64 3.06
CA ASP A 118 -1.93 -19.52 3.28
C ASP A 118 -3.27 -18.78 3.15
N VAL A 119 -4.37 -19.53 3.11
CA VAL A 119 -5.74 -18.97 3.08
C VAL A 119 -6.07 -18.30 4.42
N GLN A 120 -6.53 -17.04 4.36
CA GLN A 120 -6.79 -16.21 5.54
C GLN A 120 -8.28 -15.92 5.79
N TYR A 121 -9.18 -16.61 5.09
CA TYR A 121 -10.62 -16.44 5.18
C TYR A 121 -11.32 -17.80 5.16
N LEU A 122 -12.56 -17.86 5.65
CA LEU A 122 -13.35 -19.09 5.57
C LEU A 122 -13.83 -19.31 4.12
N PRO A 123 -13.56 -20.46 3.47
CA PRO A 123 -13.91 -20.67 2.07
C PRO A 123 -15.42 -20.59 1.77
N ASP A 124 -16.25 -20.95 2.75
CA ASP A 124 -17.71 -21.02 2.59
C ASP A 124 -18.43 -19.68 2.89
N ASP A 125 -17.69 -18.64 3.30
CA ASP A 125 -18.22 -17.31 3.58
C ASP A 125 -17.81 -16.32 2.48
N GLU A 126 -18.57 -16.31 1.39
CA GLU A 126 -18.28 -15.49 0.21
C GLU A 126 -18.25 -13.98 0.52
N GLN A 127 -19.03 -13.52 1.50
CA GLN A 127 -19.01 -12.11 1.90
C GLN A 127 -17.66 -11.74 2.51
N LYS A 128 -17.17 -12.53 3.48
CA LYS A 128 -15.89 -12.27 4.13
C LYS A 128 -14.69 -12.43 3.21
N LYS A 129 -14.78 -13.40 2.29
CA LYS A 129 -13.80 -13.60 1.22
C LYS A 129 -13.73 -12.41 0.27
N ALA A 130 -14.88 -11.87 -0.16
CA ALA A 130 -14.92 -10.68 -1.00
C ALA A 130 -14.36 -9.45 -0.28
N GLU A 131 -14.69 -9.25 1.00
CA GLU A 131 -14.11 -8.18 1.82
C GLU A 131 -12.58 -8.32 1.93
N TYR A 132 -12.10 -9.52 2.26
CA TYR A 132 -10.66 -9.79 2.33
C TYR A 132 -9.97 -9.52 0.99
N ALA A 133 -10.52 -10.01 -0.11
CA ALA A 133 -9.95 -9.81 -1.45
C ALA A 133 -9.89 -8.33 -1.84
N ASN A 134 -10.91 -7.53 -1.49
CA ASN A 134 -10.91 -6.10 -1.72
C ASN A 134 -9.79 -5.40 -0.94
N MET A 135 -9.65 -5.70 0.36
CA MET A 135 -8.56 -5.16 1.17
C MET A 135 -7.19 -5.61 0.63
N ALA A 136 -7.06 -6.88 0.27
CA ALA A 136 -5.82 -7.43 -0.30
C ALA A 136 -5.41 -6.75 -1.61
N SER A 137 -6.37 -6.28 -2.42
CA SER A 137 -6.10 -5.56 -3.67
C SER A 137 -5.45 -4.18 -3.47
N GLU A 138 -5.58 -3.59 -2.28
CA GLU A 138 -5.06 -2.26 -1.94
C GLU A 138 -3.65 -2.32 -1.33
N LEU A 139 -3.11 -3.52 -1.06
CA LEU A 139 -1.85 -3.72 -0.32
C LEU A 139 -0.63 -3.12 -1.02
N GLU A 140 -0.55 -3.20 -2.35
CA GLU A 140 0.58 -2.60 -3.09
C GLU A 140 0.60 -1.08 -2.94
N GLY A 141 -0.58 -0.44 -2.88
CA GLY A 141 -0.71 0.99 -2.62
C GLY A 141 -0.25 1.35 -1.20
N ILE A 142 -0.65 0.56 -0.20
CA ILE A 142 -0.20 0.72 1.19
C ILE A 142 1.32 0.56 1.30
N LYS A 143 1.88 -0.50 0.70
CA LYS A 143 3.31 -0.79 0.72
C LYS A 143 4.14 0.38 0.19
N ALA A 144 3.67 1.04 -0.88
CA ALA A 144 4.34 2.19 -1.47
C ALA A 144 4.32 3.46 -0.59
N THR A 145 3.49 3.48 0.46
CA THR A 145 3.37 4.64 1.38
C THR A 145 4.28 4.53 2.59
N PHE A 146 5.01 3.43 2.74
CA PHE A 146 5.96 3.25 3.83
C PHE A 146 6.98 4.39 3.86
N ALA A 147 7.11 5.03 5.02
CA ALA A 147 8.09 6.06 5.24
C ALA A 147 8.67 5.95 6.64
N LEU A 148 9.99 6.14 6.77
CA LEU A 148 10.65 6.31 8.06
C LEU A 148 10.42 7.74 8.55
N GLN A 149 10.11 7.86 9.83
CA GLN A 149 10.10 9.14 10.53
C GLN A 149 11.56 9.56 10.78
N LYS A 150 11.87 10.83 10.54
CA LYS A 150 13.17 11.38 10.92
C LYS A 150 13.19 11.54 12.44
N GLU A 151 14.22 11.01 13.08
CA GLU A 151 14.58 11.33 14.47
C GLU A 151 14.93 12.82 14.63
#